data_AF-A0A1J5QBA4-F1
#
_entry.id   AF-A0A1J5QBA4-F1
#
_cell.length_a   1.000
_cell.length_b   1.000
_cell.length_c   1.000
_cell.angle_alpha   90.00
_cell.angle_beta   90.00
_cell.angle_gamma   90.00
#
_symmetry.space_group_name_H-M   'P 1'
#
loop_
_entity.id
_entity.type
_entity.pdbx_description
1 polymer ?
#
loop_
_entity_poly.entity_id
_entity_poly.type
_entity_poly.pdbx_seq_one_letter_code
_entity_poly.pdbx_strand_id
1 'polypeptide(L)' 'MSSYALRLPESLKLAAKRIAAADDTTMNQFFVVAIAEKISAMETAKFFEQRAALGTASTAQAAWDKVGANTPLPDDNWTQ' A
#
# COMPACT_ATOMS: atom_id res chain seq x y z
N MET A 1 14.38 -20.10 -12.91
CA MET A 1 14.41 -18.65 -12.65
C MET A 1 15.13 -17.97 -13.80
N SER A 2 14.51 -16.97 -14.43
CA SER A 2 15.19 -16.11 -15.39
C SER A 2 16.08 -15.12 -14.63
N SER A 3 17.34 -14.96 -15.06
CA SER A 3 18.26 -13.97 -14.49
C SER A 3 18.24 -12.72 -15.34
N TYR A 4 17.94 -11.57 -14.73
CA TYR A 4 18.00 -10.27 -15.40
C TYR A 4 19.17 -9.46 -14.85
N ALA A 5 20.11 -9.11 -15.70
CA ALA A 5 21.28 -8.31 -15.31
C ALA A 5 20.89 -6.84 -15.16
N LEU A 6 20.70 -6.38 -13.93
CA LEU A 6 20.39 -5.00 -13.61
C LEU A 6 21.68 -4.16 -13.53
N ARG A 7 21.75 -3.04 -14.28
CA ARG A 7 22.80 -2.04 -14.12
C ARG A 7 22.31 -0.93 -13.21
N LEU A 8 23.00 -0.71 -12.10
CA LEU A 8 22.68 0.33 -11.11
C LEU A 8 23.84 1.32 -10.97
N PRO A 9 23.56 2.62 -10.78
CA PRO A 9 24.52 3.57 -10.23
C PRO A 9 25.15 3.04 -8.93
N GLU A 10 26.42 3.35 -8.70
CA GLU A 10 27.18 2.86 -7.54
C GLU A 10 26.51 3.22 -6.21
N SER A 11 25.99 4.44 -6.08
CA SER A 11 25.28 4.91 -4.89
C SER A 11 24.08 4.02 -4.53
N LEU A 12 23.27 3.61 -5.53
CA LEU A 12 22.13 2.72 -5.33
C LEU A 12 22.56 1.30 -4.96
N LYS A 13 23.64 0.81 -5.59
CA LYS A 13 24.20 -0.51 -5.26
C LYS A 13 24.67 -0.55 -3.80
N LEU A 14 25.36 0.49 -3.33
CA LEU A 14 25.83 0.60 -1.95
C LEU A 14 24.66 0.69 -0.97
N ALA A 15 23.64 1.49 -1.27
CA ALA A 15 22.45 1.61 -0.43
C ALA A 15 21.70 0.27 -0.31
N ALA A 16 21.44 -0.41 -1.44
CA ALA A 16 20.78 -1.70 -1.46
C ALA A 16 21.58 -2.77 -0.70
N LYS A 17 22.91 -2.79 -0.83
CA LYS A 17 23.77 -3.71 -0.07
C LYS A 17 23.68 -3.47 1.43
N ARG A 18 23.68 -2.20 1.88
CA ARG A 18 23.56 -1.83 3.30
C ARG A 18 22.23 -2.28 3.89
N ILE A 19 21.12 -2.03 3.16
CA ILE A 19 19.77 -2.39 3.62
C ILE A 19 19.62 -3.92 3.67
N ALA A 20 19.99 -4.62 2.59
CA ALA A 20 19.92 -6.07 2.55
C ALA A 20 20.73 -6.73 3.69
N ALA A 21 21.92 -6.20 4.01
CA ALA A 21 22.72 -6.70 5.12
C ALA A 21 22.10 -6.41 6.50
N ALA A 22 21.38 -5.30 6.66
CA ALA A 22 20.70 -4.98 7.92
C ALA A 22 19.54 -5.95 8.22
N ASP A 23 18.90 -6.47 7.15
CA ASP A 23 17.77 -7.40 7.23
C ASP A 23 18.20 -8.88 7.02
N ASP A 24 19.50 -9.18 7.12
CA ASP A 24 20.10 -10.51 6.90
C ASP A 24 19.62 -11.22 5.62
N THR A 25 19.53 -10.46 4.53
CA THR A 25 19.03 -10.93 3.23
C THR A 25 20.02 -10.65 2.09
N THR A 26 19.81 -11.32 0.95
CA THR A 26 20.60 -11.05 -0.26
C THR A 26 20.03 -9.85 -1.01
N MET A 27 20.89 -9.14 -1.77
CA MET A 27 20.42 -8.03 -2.61
C MET A 27 19.34 -8.45 -3.61
N ASN A 28 19.42 -9.67 -4.17
CA ASN A 28 18.41 -10.16 -5.10
C ASN A 28 17.06 -10.37 -4.42
N GLN A 29 17.03 -10.94 -3.22
CA GLN A 29 15.79 -11.10 -2.45
C GLN A 29 15.21 -9.73 -2.08
N PHE A 30 16.06 -8.80 -1.62
CA PHE A 30 15.66 -7.43 -1.37
C PHE A 30 15.04 -6.77 -2.61
N PHE A 31 15.64 -6.90 -3.79
CA PHE A 31 15.08 -6.33 -5.02
C PHE A 31 13.75 -6.97 -5.42
N VAL A 32 13.61 -8.29 -5.27
CA VAL A 32 12.34 -8.97 -5.58
C VAL A 32 11.22 -8.42 -4.71
N VAL A 33 11.45 -8.27 -3.40
CA VAL A 33 10.47 -7.70 -2.47
C VAL A 33 10.17 -6.24 -2.81
N ALA A 34 11.20 -5.41 -3.01
CA ALA A 34 11.02 -3.99 -3.34
C ALA A 34 10.24 -3.78 -4.65
N ILE A 35 10.45 -4.64 -5.66
CA ILE A 35 9.68 -4.62 -6.91
C ILE A 35 8.23 -5.00 -6.65
N ALA A 36 7.98 -6.07 -5.89
CA ALA A 36 6.63 -6.49 -5.53
C ALA A 36 5.88 -5.39 -4.75
N GLU A 37 6.53 -4.75 -3.79
CA GLU A 37 5.99 -3.62 -3.04
C GLU A 37 5.68 -2.43 -3.93
N LYS A 38 6.59 -2.05 -4.84
CA LYS A 38 6.35 -0.93 -5.75
C LYS A 38 5.18 -1.19 -6.69
N ILE A 39 5.07 -2.42 -7.23
CA ILE A 39 3.93 -2.84 -8.05
C ILE A 39 2.65 -2.78 -7.22
N SER A 40 2.65 -3.35 -6.02
CA SER A 40 1.48 -3.34 -5.13
C SER A 40 1.01 -1.92 -4.82
N ALA A 41 1.93 -1.00 -4.50
CA ALA A 41 1.60 0.39 -4.27
C ALA A 41 1.00 1.08 -5.50
N MET A 42 1.56 0.84 -6.69
CA MET A 42 1.07 1.44 -7.94
C MET A 42 -0.32 0.91 -8.32
N GLU A 43 -0.55 -0.40 -8.24
CA GLU A 43 -1.85 -0.99 -8.54
C GLU A 43 -2.90 -0.60 -7.50
N THR A 44 -2.52 -0.49 -6.23
CA THR A 44 -3.43 -0.02 -5.16
C THR A 44 -3.85 1.42 -5.40
N ALA A 45 -2.93 2.31 -5.76
CA ALA A 45 -3.26 3.69 -6.10
C ALA A 45 -4.26 3.76 -7.25
N LYS A 46 -3.99 3.02 -8.34
CA LYS A 46 -4.88 2.93 -9.50
C LYS A 46 -6.26 2.38 -9.14
N PHE A 47 -6.32 1.35 -8.30
CA PHE A 47 -7.59 0.80 -7.82
C PHE A 47 -8.42 1.86 -7.09
N PHE A 48 -7.80 2.65 -6.20
CA PHE A 48 -8.51 3.71 -5.48
C PHE A 48 -8.94 4.84 -6.40
N GLU A 49 -8.14 5.25 -7.37
CA GLU A 49 -8.53 6.24 -8.38
C GLU A 49 -9.76 5.78 -9.17
N GLN A 50 -9.75 4.53 -9.66
CA GLN A 50 -10.88 3.95 -10.38
C GLN A 50 -12.13 3.86 -9.51
N ARG A 51 -11.97 3.44 -8.25
CA ARG A 51 -13.08 3.32 -7.31
C ARG A 51 -13.65 4.68 -6.92
N ALA A 52 -12.80 5.68 -6.72
CA ALA A 52 -13.21 7.04 -6.40
C ALA A 52 -13.99 7.69 -7.55
N ALA A 53 -13.61 7.42 -8.81
CA ALA A 53 -14.33 7.91 -9.99
C ALA A 53 -15.79 7.39 -10.08
N LEU A 54 -16.10 6.28 -9.42
CA LEU A 54 -17.44 5.70 -9.37
C LEU A 54 -18.25 6.16 -8.14
N GLY A 55 -17.61 6.82 -7.18
CA GLY A 55 -18.23 7.27 -5.94
C GLY A 55 -18.65 8.73 -6.00
N THR A 56 -19.78 9.05 -5.37
CA THR A 56 -20.20 10.44 -5.14
C THR A 56 -20.50 10.65 -3.66
N ALA A 57 -20.36 11.91 -3.19
CA ALA A 57 -20.75 12.27 -1.83
C ALA A 57 -22.21 11.91 -1.52
N SER A 58 -23.11 12.02 -2.50
CA SER A 58 -24.52 11.62 -2.33
C SER A 58 -24.69 10.11 -2.14
N THR A 59 -23.96 9.27 -2.88
CA THR A 59 -24.02 7.81 -2.66
C THR A 59 -23.44 7.41 -1.30
N ALA A 60 -22.38 8.09 -0.85
CA ALA A 60 -21.82 7.89 0.48
C ALA A 60 -22.82 8.30 1.58
N GLN A 61 -23.45 9.48 1.45
CA GLN A 61 -24.48 9.93 2.39
C GLN A 61 -25.68 8.98 2.41
N ALA A 62 -26.18 8.54 1.25
CA ALA A 62 -27.28 7.59 1.19
C ALA A 62 -26.93 6.23 1.82
N ALA A 63 -25.66 5.81 1.80
CA ALA A 63 -25.20 4.64 2.53
C ALA A 63 -25.13 4.91 4.04
N TRP A 64 -24.66 6.09 4.45
CA TRP A 64 -24.62 6.53 5.85
C TRP A 64 -26.01 6.62 6.46
N ASP A 65 -26.99 7.16 5.73
CA ASP A 65 -28.38 7.30 6.19
C ASP A 65 -29.04 5.96 6.52
N LYS A 66 -28.55 4.84 5.95
CA LYS A 66 -29.04 3.49 6.29
C LYS A 66 -28.66 3.04 7.69
N VAL A 67 -27.60 3.60 8.29
CA VAL A 67 -27.22 3.32 9.68
C VAL A 67 -28.30 3.81 10.64
N GLY A 68 -29.05 4.85 10.24
CA GLY A 68 -30.12 5.45 11.02
C GLY A 68 -29.62 6.22 12.24
N ALA A 69 -30.53 6.65 13.11
CA ALA A 69 -30.24 7.36 14.35
C ALA A 69 -30.31 6.44 15.58
N ASN A 70 -29.81 5.20 15.43
CA ASN A 70 -29.82 4.24 16.53
C ASN A 70 -28.99 4.76 17.70
N THR A 71 -29.43 4.45 18.92
CA THR A 71 -28.65 4.76 20.11
C THR A 71 -27.30 4.03 20.01
N PRO A 72 -26.17 4.68 20.28
CA PRO A 72 -24.86 4.03 20.30
C PRO A 72 -24.90 2.78 21.18
N LEU A 73 -24.18 1.74 20.78
CA LEU A 73 -24.03 0.55 21.62
C LEU A 73 -23.26 0.92 22.90
N PRO A 74 -23.42 0.16 24.00
CA PRO A 74 -22.75 0.45 25.27
C PRO A 74 -21.22 0.62 25.17
N ASP A 75 -20.58 0.06 24.14
CA ASP A 75 -19.13 0.14 23.88
C ASP A 75 -18.76 1.06 22.69
N ASP A 76 -19.73 1.81 22.13
CA ASP A 76 -19.48 2.82 21.10
C ASP A 76 -18.87 4.09 21.73
N ASN A 77 -17.61 3.96 22.10
CA ASN A 77 -16.86 4.97 22.84
C ASN A 77 -16.00 5.77 21.86
N TRP A 78 -16.49 6.90 21.36
CA TRP A 78 -15.62 7.86 20.67
C TRP A 78 -15.11 8.91 21.66
N THR A 79 -13.94 8.64 22.25
CA THR A 79 -13.21 9.64 23.05
C THR A 79 -12.29 10.42 22.13
N GLN A 80 -12.59 11.70 21.94
CA GLN A 80 -11.74 12.63 21.18
C GLN A 80 -10.59 13.16 22.04
#